data_AF-A0A1E5WKP6-F1
#
_entry.id   AF-A0A1E5WKP6-F1
#
_cell.length_a   1.000
_cell.length_b   1.000
_cell.length_c   1.000
_cell.angle_alpha   90.00
_cell.angle_beta   90.00
_cell.angle_gamma   90.00
#
_symmetry.space_group_name_H-M   'P 1'
#
loop_
_entity.id
_entity.type
_entity.pdbx_description
1 polymer ?
#
loop_
_entity_poly.entity_id
_entity_poly.type
_entity_poly.pdbx_seq_one_letter_code
_entity_poly.pdbx_strand_id
1 'polypeptide(L)'
;MATGYNPKPLKVNCSQQCGNISVPFPFGLEEGCSARKLFQLNCSDPTHSVLEYNDGIRVTFINVGEGLVGVKMDPDSSLSLFTVSSTTMTSFSGEPHLFVNPLEPHLFANLTCQEAQQNTSIYACVSINSTCISVLSSLEGYVGYRCECLPGFEGNPYVQDDCQGNLSTRLVFIFIRVTLILYF
;
A
#
# COMPACT_ATOMS: atom_id res chain seq x y z
N MET A 1 -13.54 -7.60 16.70
CA MET A 1 -13.19 -7.26 15.31
C MET A 1 -12.24 -6.08 15.37
N ALA A 2 -11.00 -6.21 14.88
CA ALA A 2 -10.02 -5.12 14.95
C ALA A 2 -10.43 -4.02 13.95
N THR A 3 -10.85 -2.86 14.47
CA THR A 3 -11.22 -1.67 13.69
C THR A 3 -10.01 -0.79 13.36
N GLY A 4 -8.78 -1.26 13.61
CA GLY A 4 -7.54 -0.49 13.51
C GLY A 4 -6.61 -0.98 12.39
N TYR A 5 -5.51 -0.25 12.21
CA TYR A 5 -4.39 -0.71 11.41
C TYR A 5 -3.44 -1.55 12.29
N ASN A 6 -3.16 -2.78 11.88
CA ASN A 6 -2.16 -3.60 12.56
C ASN A 6 -0.84 -3.57 11.77
N PRO A 7 0.27 -3.05 12.31
CA PRO A 7 1.53 -2.90 11.58
C PRO A 7 2.31 -4.20 11.36
N LYS A 8 1.84 -5.32 11.93
CA LYS A 8 2.48 -6.62 11.82
C LYS A 8 1.43 -7.72 11.63
N PRO A 9 1.73 -8.79 10.89
CA PRO A 9 0.90 -9.97 10.85
C PRO A 9 0.65 -10.54 12.27
N LEU A 10 -0.58 -10.95 12.54
CA LEU A 10 -0.94 -11.68 13.77
C LEU A 10 -0.46 -13.14 13.70
N LYS A 11 -0.34 -13.69 12.49
CA LYS A 11 0.15 -15.04 12.23
C LYS A 11 1.62 -15.00 11.85
N VAL A 12 2.40 -15.95 12.37
CA VAL A 12 3.78 -16.19 11.94
C VAL A 12 3.79 -17.05 10.68
N ASN A 13 4.75 -16.81 9.76
CA ASN A 13 4.90 -17.54 8.50
C ASN A 13 3.70 -17.39 7.53
N CYS A 14 3.36 -16.14 7.22
CA CYS A 14 2.37 -15.83 6.20
C CYS A 14 2.87 -16.14 4.79
N SER A 15 2.01 -16.75 3.97
CA SER A 15 2.25 -16.87 2.53
C SER A 15 2.24 -15.49 1.88
N GLN A 16 3.33 -15.13 1.19
CA GLN A 16 3.52 -13.82 0.56
C GLN A 16 3.58 -13.89 -0.97
N GLN A 17 3.17 -15.01 -1.57
CA GLN A 17 3.21 -15.19 -3.02
C GLN A 17 1.98 -15.96 -3.50
N CYS A 18 1.46 -15.54 -4.64
CA CYS A 18 0.44 -16.26 -5.40
C CYS A 18 0.99 -16.54 -6.79
N GLY A 19 1.57 -17.73 -6.97
CA GLY A 19 2.36 -18.04 -8.16
C GLY A 19 3.55 -17.08 -8.30
N ASN A 20 3.58 -16.33 -9.39
CA ASN A 20 4.65 -15.36 -9.67
C ASN A 20 4.36 -13.96 -9.11
N ILE A 21 3.20 -13.75 -8.48
CA ILE A 21 2.81 -12.44 -7.95
C ILE A 21 3.24 -12.35 -6.49
N SER A 22 4.08 -11.36 -6.18
CA SER A 22 4.44 -11.02 -4.81
C SER A 22 3.28 -10.32 -4.11
N VAL A 23 2.96 -10.76 -2.89
CA VAL A 23 1.92 -10.22 -2.01
C VAL A 23 2.60 -9.70 -0.74
N PRO A 24 3.21 -8.50 -0.82
CA PRO A 24 3.83 -7.86 0.34
C PRO A 24 2.76 -7.33 1.31
N PHE A 25 3.15 -7.19 2.57
CA PHE A 25 2.37 -6.43 3.55
C PHE A 25 2.12 -5.00 3.01
N PRO A 26 0.94 -4.37 3.21
CA PRO A 26 -0.13 -4.68 4.16
C PRO A 26 -1.16 -5.70 3.66
N PHE A 27 -0.97 -6.26 2.46
CA PHE A 27 -1.81 -7.32 1.92
C PHE A 27 -1.49 -8.68 2.55
N GLY A 28 -2.43 -9.61 2.46
CA GLY A 28 -2.22 -10.98 2.94
C GLY A 28 -3.17 -11.97 2.29
N LEU A 29 -2.74 -13.22 2.17
CA LEU A 29 -3.52 -14.31 1.58
C LEU A 29 -4.33 -15.11 2.61
N GLU A 30 -4.03 -14.90 3.89
CA GLU A 30 -4.50 -15.73 4.99
C GLU A 30 -5.06 -14.85 6.11
N GLU A 31 -5.93 -15.44 6.93
CA GLU A 31 -6.45 -14.75 8.10
C GLU A 31 -5.31 -14.36 9.06
N GLY A 32 -5.30 -13.09 9.47
CA GLY A 32 -4.26 -12.54 10.33
C GLY A 32 -2.94 -12.20 9.64
N CYS A 33 -2.84 -12.36 8.31
CA CYS A 33 -1.64 -12.03 7.54
C CYS A 33 -1.68 -10.66 6.85
N SER A 34 -2.85 -10.03 6.78
CA SER A 34 -3.01 -8.67 6.28
C SER A 34 -3.08 -7.66 7.43
N ALA A 35 -2.69 -6.40 7.17
CA ALA A 35 -2.79 -5.32 8.15
C ALA A 35 -4.24 -5.01 8.51
N ARG A 36 -5.16 -5.31 7.59
CA ARG A 36 -6.61 -5.17 7.70
C ARG A 36 -7.33 -6.26 6.93
N LYS A 37 -8.56 -6.58 7.36
CA LYS A 37 -9.43 -7.53 6.66
C LYS A 37 -9.67 -7.14 5.18
N LEU A 38 -9.77 -5.84 4.90
CA LEU A 38 -9.97 -5.28 3.55
C LEU A 38 -8.75 -5.42 2.62
N PHE A 39 -7.57 -5.74 3.18
CA PHE A 39 -6.35 -6.01 2.43
C PHE A 39 -6.09 -7.51 2.28
N GLN A 40 -7.04 -8.35 2.70
CA GLN A 40 -6.95 -9.77 2.44
C GLN A 40 -7.31 -10.04 0.98
N LEU A 41 -6.43 -10.74 0.28
CA LEU A 41 -6.57 -11.15 -1.12
C LEU A 41 -6.86 -12.65 -1.17
N ASN A 42 -7.44 -13.11 -2.28
CA ASN A 42 -7.65 -14.52 -2.53
C ASN A 42 -6.72 -15.02 -3.63
N CYS A 43 -5.96 -16.08 -3.35
CA CYS A 43 -5.18 -16.79 -4.35
C CYS A 43 -5.92 -18.08 -4.75
N SER A 44 -6.75 -17.99 -5.78
CA SER A 44 -7.61 -19.10 -6.23
C SER A 44 -6.81 -20.18 -6.96
N ASP A 45 -5.74 -19.80 -7.68
CA ASP A 45 -4.86 -20.74 -8.37
C ASP A 45 -3.41 -20.25 -8.36
N PRO A 46 -2.55 -20.79 -7.48
CA PRO A 46 -1.15 -20.41 -7.41
C PRO A 46 -0.35 -20.90 -8.64
N THR A 47 -0.79 -21.94 -9.34
CA THR A 47 -0.06 -22.45 -10.52
C THR A 47 -0.19 -21.51 -11.72
N HIS A 48 -1.34 -20.86 -11.84
CA HIS A 48 -1.61 -19.86 -12.89
C HIS A 48 -1.56 -18.42 -12.38
N SER A 49 -1.10 -18.19 -11.14
CA SER A 49 -1.00 -16.86 -10.51
C SER A 49 -2.34 -16.11 -10.50
N VAL A 50 -3.45 -16.80 -10.24
CA VAL A 50 -4.79 -16.20 -10.15
C VAL A 50 -4.96 -15.60 -8.75
N LEU A 51 -4.58 -14.32 -8.64
CA LEU A 51 -4.77 -13.49 -7.46
C LEU A 51 -5.97 -12.57 -7.67
N GLU A 52 -6.89 -12.55 -6.72
CA GLU A 52 -8.17 -11.86 -6.83
C GLU A 52 -8.38 -10.93 -5.63
N TYR A 53 -8.84 -9.71 -5.94
CA TYR A 53 -9.36 -8.76 -4.98
C TYR A 53 -10.88 -8.80 -5.04
N ASN A 54 -11.52 -9.36 -4.00
CA ASN A 54 -12.96 -9.65 -3.99
C ASN A 54 -13.41 -10.52 -5.19
N ASP A 55 -14.72 -10.72 -5.36
CA ASP A 55 -15.30 -11.53 -6.42
C ASP A 55 -15.28 -10.79 -7.78
N GLY A 56 -14.12 -10.76 -8.46
CA GLY A 56 -14.04 -10.45 -9.89
C GLY A 56 -12.92 -9.52 -10.37
N ILE A 57 -12.05 -9.02 -9.48
CA ILE A 57 -10.91 -8.19 -9.89
C ILE A 57 -9.63 -9.02 -9.81
N ARG A 58 -9.03 -9.34 -10.96
CA ARG A 58 -7.74 -10.06 -11.00
C ARG A 58 -6.60 -9.08 -10.77
N VAL A 59 -5.79 -9.30 -9.75
CA VAL A 59 -4.56 -8.55 -9.47
C VAL A 59 -3.43 -9.14 -10.30
N THR A 60 -2.63 -8.28 -10.93
CA THR A 60 -1.49 -8.68 -11.78
C THR A 60 -0.14 -8.38 -11.14
N PHE A 61 -0.03 -7.30 -10.36
CA PHE A 61 1.16 -6.98 -9.57
C PHE A 61 0.82 -6.02 -8.42
N ILE A 62 1.69 -5.98 -7.41
CA ILE A 62 1.58 -5.08 -6.26
C ILE A 62 2.94 -4.40 -6.06
N ASN A 63 2.96 -3.06 -6.03
CA ASN A 63 4.14 -2.27 -5.68
C ASN A 63 3.81 -1.37 -4.50
N VAL A 64 4.26 -1.76 -3.31
CA VAL A 64 3.98 -1.02 -2.07
C VAL A 64 4.78 0.27 -1.95
N GLY A 65 6.00 0.30 -2.50
CA GLY A 65 6.85 1.50 -2.46
C GLY A 65 6.27 2.65 -3.29
N GLU A 66 5.71 2.32 -4.46
CA GLU A 66 5.05 3.30 -5.34
C GLU A 66 3.55 3.45 -5.02
N GLY A 67 2.97 2.55 -4.22
CA GLY A 67 1.56 2.55 -3.86
C GLY A 67 0.62 2.08 -4.99
N LEU A 68 1.08 1.14 -5.82
CA LEU A 68 0.38 0.72 -7.04
C LEU A 68 -0.12 -0.71 -6.94
N VAL A 69 -1.31 -0.96 -7.50
CA VAL A 69 -1.85 -2.30 -7.68
C VAL A 69 -2.32 -2.45 -9.12
N GLY A 70 -1.65 -3.32 -9.86
CA GLY A 70 -2.04 -3.68 -11.21
C GLY A 70 -3.24 -4.61 -11.19
N VAL A 71 -4.25 -4.32 -12.01
CA VAL A 71 -5.44 -5.17 -12.15
C VAL A 71 -5.72 -5.49 -13.61
N LYS A 72 -6.31 -6.66 -13.86
CA LYS A 72 -6.85 -7.09 -15.14
C LYS A 72 -8.36 -7.18 -15.00
N MET A 73 -9.08 -6.50 -15.89
CA MET A 73 -10.52 -6.64 -16.02
C MET A 73 -10.83 -7.72 -17.05
N ASP A 74 -11.70 -8.67 -16.69
CA ASP A 74 -12.17 -9.69 -17.61
C ASP A 74 -13.22 -9.08 -18.57
N PRO A 75 -13.06 -9.25 -19.91
CA PRO A 75 -13.89 -8.58 -20.91
C PRO A 75 -15.33 -9.14 -21.00
N ASP A 76 -15.57 -10.33 -20.44
CA ASP A 76 -16.88 -11.03 -20.48
C ASP A 76 -17.71 -10.80 -19.20
N SER A 77 -17.13 -10.13 -18.20
CA SER A 77 -17.90 -9.60 -17.08
C SER A 77 -18.81 -8.49 -17.62
N SER A 78 -20.04 -8.86 -17.97
CA SER A 78 -21.15 -7.98 -18.35
C SER A 78 -21.61 -7.04 -17.22
N LEU A 79 -20.68 -6.57 -16.38
CA LEU A 79 -20.85 -5.37 -15.59
C LEU A 79 -20.81 -4.20 -16.57
N SER A 80 -21.97 -3.99 -17.20
CA SER A 80 -22.24 -3.04 -18.24
C SER A 80 -21.57 -1.69 -17.98
N LEU A 81 -20.94 -1.18 -19.04
CA LEU A 81 -20.54 0.20 -19.30
C LEU A 81 -21.53 1.32 -18.88
N PHE A 82 -22.68 0.99 -18.28
CA PHE A 82 -23.79 1.91 -17.97
C PHE A 82 -24.20 1.94 -16.48
N THR A 83 -23.66 1.08 -15.59
CA THR A 83 -23.75 1.29 -14.12
C THR A 83 -22.44 1.77 -13.52
N VAL A 84 -21.36 1.77 -14.31
CA VAL A 84 -20.08 2.45 -14.01
C VAL A 84 -20.10 3.88 -14.58
N SER A 85 -21.28 4.53 -14.58
CA SER A 85 -21.38 5.96 -14.91
C SER A 85 -21.26 6.76 -13.62
N SER A 86 -20.14 7.48 -13.50
CA SER A 86 -19.96 8.68 -12.65
C SER A 86 -19.48 8.51 -11.20
N THR A 87 -18.60 7.54 -10.87
CA THR A 87 -17.82 7.68 -9.61
C THR A 87 -16.37 7.18 -9.64
N THR A 88 -16.00 5.98 -10.13
CA THR A 88 -14.64 5.47 -9.77
C THR A 88 -13.83 4.78 -10.87
N MET A 89 -13.79 5.32 -12.09
CA MET A 89 -12.84 4.92 -13.13
C MET A 89 -12.44 6.11 -14.03
N THR A 90 -11.29 6.72 -13.75
CA THR A 90 -10.45 7.44 -14.74
C THR A 90 -9.00 7.01 -14.52
N SER A 91 -8.18 6.74 -15.52
CA SER A 91 -8.28 7.05 -16.95
C SER A 91 -7.36 6.11 -17.75
N PHE A 92 -7.74 5.84 -19.01
CA PHE A 92 -6.78 5.46 -20.04
C PHE A 92 -5.69 6.53 -20.17
N SER A 93 -4.43 6.09 -20.02
CA SER A 93 -3.18 6.57 -20.62
C SER A 93 -2.06 6.58 -19.57
N GLY A 94 -1.18 5.58 -19.64
CA GLY A 94 0.21 5.72 -19.22
C GLY A 94 0.55 6.06 -17.76
N GLU A 95 -0.36 5.95 -16.79
CA GLU A 95 -0.05 6.17 -15.37
C GLU A 95 -0.69 5.09 -14.47
N PRO A 96 -0.03 4.72 -13.36
CA PRO A 96 -0.38 3.52 -12.61
C PRO A 96 -1.56 3.75 -11.67
N HIS A 97 -2.50 2.80 -11.69
CA HIS A 97 -3.80 2.90 -11.05
C HIS A 97 -3.74 2.67 -9.53
N LEU A 98 -4.22 3.66 -8.76
CA LEU A 98 -4.35 3.56 -7.30
C LEU A 98 -5.77 3.09 -6.95
N PHE A 99 -5.88 1.97 -6.23
CA PHE A 99 -7.17 1.39 -5.87
C PHE A 99 -7.75 2.08 -4.63
N VAL A 100 -8.87 2.79 -4.79
CA VAL A 100 -9.68 3.31 -3.68
C VAL A 100 -11.00 2.53 -3.69
N ASN A 101 -11.24 1.73 -2.65
CA ASN A 101 -12.36 0.82 -2.59
C ASN A 101 -13.71 1.60 -2.56
N PRO A 102 -14.65 1.38 -3.50
CA PRO A 102 -15.88 2.19 -3.61
C PRO A 102 -17.03 1.79 -2.67
N LEU A 103 -16.90 0.72 -1.87
CA LEU A 103 -18.07 0.10 -1.22
C LEU A 103 -18.07 0.08 0.31
N GLU A 104 -17.32 0.96 1.00
CA GLU A 104 -17.59 1.23 2.42
C GLU A 104 -17.09 2.62 2.87
N PRO A 105 -17.93 3.48 3.49
CA PRO A 105 -17.56 4.84 3.92
C PRO A 105 -16.63 4.90 5.15
N HIS A 106 -16.04 3.78 5.58
CA HIS A 106 -15.15 3.78 6.73
C HIS A 106 -13.89 2.99 6.40
N LEU A 107 -12.80 3.71 6.12
CA LEU A 107 -11.79 3.98 7.16
C LEU A 107 -10.41 4.40 6.59
N PHE A 108 -10.31 4.82 5.31
CA PHE A 108 -9.14 5.57 4.77
C PHE A 108 -9.37 6.46 3.54
N ALA A 109 -10.48 6.34 2.81
CA ALA A 109 -10.68 7.01 1.52
C ALA A 109 -11.02 8.52 1.58
N ASN A 110 -10.81 9.20 2.72
CA ASN A 110 -11.10 10.64 2.82
C ASN A 110 -10.37 11.37 3.96
N LEU A 111 -9.41 10.71 4.63
CA LEU A 111 -8.62 11.35 5.69
C LEU A 111 -7.35 11.93 5.10
N THR A 112 -7.10 13.22 5.37
CA THR A 112 -5.82 13.86 5.07
C THR A 112 -4.67 13.22 5.83
N CYS A 113 -3.43 13.39 5.36
CA CYS A 113 -2.25 13.00 6.13
C CYS A 113 -2.27 13.56 7.55
N GLN A 114 -2.69 14.81 7.71
CA GLN A 114 -2.73 15.50 9.00
C GLN A 114 -3.74 14.85 9.96
N GLU A 115 -4.93 14.50 9.48
CA GLU A 115 -5.95 13.84 10.30
C GLU A 115 -5.55 12.39 10.62
N ALA A 116 -4.96 11.70 9.64
CA ALA A 116 -4.50 10.32 9.83
C ALA A 116 -3.39 10.23 10.89
N GLN A 117 -2.45 11.18 10.91
CA GLN A 117 -1.39 11.26 11.92
C GLN A 117 -1.92 11.48 13.34
N GLN A 118 -3.07 12.14 13.49
CA GLN A 118 -3.70 12.33 14.80
C GLN A 118 -4.39 11.05 15.31
N ASN A 119 -4.81 10.17 14.41
CA ASN A 119 -5.48 8.93 14.77
C ASN A 119 -4.51 7.73 14.69
N THR A 120 -3.75 7.55 15.76
CA THR A 120 -2.73 6.48 15.88
C THR A 120 -3.28 5.07 15.74
N SER A 121 -4.58 4.86 15.97
CA SER A 121 -5.21 3.53 15.84
C SER A 121 -5.40 3.11 14.38
N ILE A 122 -5.41 4.06 13.45
CA ILE A 122 -5.61 3.82 12.03
C ILE A 122 -4.42 4.24 11.18
N TYR A 123 -3.50 5.06 11.67
CA TYR A 123 -2.38 5.53 10.86
C TYR A 123 -1.53 4.38 10.31
N ALA A 124 -1.32 4.37 8.98
CA ALA A 124 -0.69 3.25 8.28
C ALA A 124 0.83 3.40 8.06
N CYS A 125 1.37 4.63 8.08
CA CYS A 125 2.79 4.88 7.81
C CYS A 125 3.60 4.70 9.10
N VAL A 126 3.75 3.43 9.50
CA VAL A 126 4.26 3.04 10.82
C VAL A 126 5.77 2.89 10.87
N SER A 127 6.43 2.87 9.71
CA SER A 127 7.89 2.87 9.66
C SER A 127 8.45 4.23 10.08
N ILE A 128 9.45 4.25 10.96
CA ILE A 128 10.02 5.50 11.51
C ILE A 128 10.59 6.40 10.40
N ASN A 129 11.19 5.81 9.37
CA ASN A 129 11.74 6.54 8.24
C ASN A 129 10.77 6.55 7.06
N SER A 130 9.47 6.75 7.33
CA SER A 130 8.44 6.91 6.32
C SER A 130 7.68 8.22 6.49
N THR A 131 7.01 8.64 5.41
CA THR A 131 6.15 9.80 5.36
C THR A 131 4.81 9.45 4.73
N CYS A 132 3.83 10.30 4.99
CA CYS A 132 2.50 10.24 4.39
C CYS A 132 2.43 11.20 3.20
N ILE A 133 1.82 10.74 2.11
CA ILE A 133 1.64 11.51 0.87
C ILE A 133 0.18 11.47 0.45
N SER A 134 -0.41 12.64 0.29
CA SER A 134 -1.76 12.81 -0.24
C SER A 134 -1.87 12.30 -1.68
N VAL A 135 -2.91 11.53 -1.95
CA VAL A 135 -3.28 11.06 -3.29
C VAL A 135 -4.45 11.90 -3.78
N LEU A 136 -4.29 12.46 -4.98
CA LEU A 136 -5.31 13.25 -5.67
C LEU A 136 -5.76 12.50 -6.93
N SER A 137 -7.07 12.49 -7.17
CA SER A 137 -7.73 12.09 -8.40
C SER A 137 -8.14 13.33 -9.18
N SER A 138 -7.91 13.32 -10.50
CA SER A 138 -8.31 14.40 -11.39
C SER A 138 -9.83 14.61 -11.46
N LEU A 139 -10.63 13.61 -11.07
CA LEU A 139 -12.09 13.69 -11.05
C LEU A 139 -12.68 13.99 -9.67
N GLU A 140 -12.18 13.30 -8.64
CA GLU A 140 -12.79 13.31 -7.31
C GLU A 140 -12.05 14.22 -6.31
N GLY A 141 -10.91 14.79 -6.71
CA GLY A 141 -10.06 15.58 -5.82
C GLY A 141 -9.29 14.68 -4.86
N TYR A 142 -9.32 14.97 -3.56
CA TYR A 142 -8.59 14.16 -2.57
C TYR A 142 -9.23 12.78 -2.39
N VAL A 143 -8.46 11.71 -2.55
CA VAL A 143 -8.98 10.33 -2.46
C VAL A 143 -8.39 9.52 -1.29
N GLY A 144 -7.39 10.06 -0.62
CA GLY A 144 -6.72 9.40 0.50
C GLY A 144 -5.23 9.72 0.55
N TYR A 145 -4.50 8.94 1.32
CA TYR A 145 -3.05 9.04 1.40
C TYR A 145 -2.38 7.69 1.21
N ARG A 146 -1.12 7.71 0.78
CA ARG A 146 -0.22 6.56 0.76
C ARG A 146 1.03 6.84 1.59
N CYS A 147 1.74 5.80 1.96
CA CYS A 147 2.99 5.90 2.67
C CYS A 147 4.18 5.73 1.72
N GLU A 148 5.27 6.43 2.01
CA GLU A 148 6.52 6.35 1.25
C GLU A 148 7.70 6.37 2.21
N CYS A 149 8.77 5.62 1.93
CA CYS A 149 10.00 5.76 2.70
C CYS A 149 10.64 7.14 2.45
N LEU A 150 11.29 7.70 3.46
CA LEU A 150 12.03 8.95 3.33
C LEU A 150 13.19 8.80 2.32
N PRO A 151 13.65 9.90 1.70
CA PRO A 151 14.78 9.84 0.77
C PRO A 151 16.02 9.17 1.37
N GLY A 152 16.58 8.20 0.65
CA GLY A 152 17.74 7.41 1.10
C GLY A 152 17.39 6.20 1.98
N PHE A 153 16.10 5.91 2.15
CA PHE A 153 15.59 4.71 2.81
C PHE A 153 14.81 3.86 1.81
N GLU A 154 14.97 2.55 1.90
CA GLU A 154 14.27 1.56 1.09
C GLU A 154 13.59 0.52 1.99
N GLY A 155 12.52 -0.08 1.50
CA GLY A 155 11.74 -1.08 2.22
C GLY A 155 10.25 -0.75 2.25
N ASN A 156 9.53 -1.26 3.24
CA ASN A 156 8.08 -1.14 3.32
C ASN A 156 7.64 -0.08 4.36
N PRO A 157 7.07 1.06 3.95
CA PRO A 157 6.64 2.10 4.88
C PRO A 157 5.43 1.70 5.76
N TYR A 158 4.73 0.62 5.39
CA TYR A 158 3.58 0.06 6.11
C TYR A 158 3.99 -0.94 7.18
N VAL A 159 5.27 -1.31 7.26
CA VAL A 159 5.82 -2.22 8.28
C VAL A 159 6.70 -1.41 9.23
N GLN A 160 6.54 -1.65 10.53
CA GLN A 160 7.35 -0.98 11.53
C GLN A 160 8.84 -1.27 11.31
N ASP A 161 9.67 -0.22 11.29
CA ASP A 161 11.14 -0.27 11.16
C ASP A 161 11.69 -0.86 9.84
N ASP A 162 10.85 -0.98 8.81
CA ASP A 162 11.27 -1.64 7.55
C ASP A 162 11.82 -0.66 6.50
N CYS A 163 11.60 0.65 6.65
CA CYS A 163 12.32 1.65 5.84
C CYS A 163 13.74 1.78 6.38
N GLN A 164 14.66 1.05 5.77
CA GLN A 164 16.05 0.95 6.18
C GLN A 164 16.94 1.78 5.26
N GLY A 165 17.78 2.60 5.87
CA GLY A 165 18.74 3.42 5.14
C GLY A 165 20.02 2.64 4.92
N ASN A 166 20.69 2.88 3.80
CA ASN A 166 21.99 2.28 3.56
C ASN A 166 22.98 2.77 4.64
N LEU A 167 23.53 1.85 5.45
CA LEU A 167 24.48 2.15 6.54
C LEU A 167 25.72 2.91 6.02
N SER A 168 26.06 2.74 4.74
CA SER A 168 27.14 3.48 4.08
C SER A 168 26.91 4.99 4.13
N THR A 169 25.68 5.46 3.87
CA THR A 169 25.34 6.88 3.86
C THR A 169 25.31 7.46 5.28
N ARG A 170 24.78 6.72 6.27
CA ARG A 170 24.79 7.16 7.69
C ARG A 170 26.20 7.26 8.26
N LEU A 171 27.08 6.30 7.96
CA LEU A 171 28.50 6.36 8.36
C LEU A 171 29.18 7.57 7.73
N VAL A 172 28.99 7.82 6.43
CA VAL A 172 29.57 9.01 5.75
C VAL A 172 29.10 10.32 6.41
N PHE A 173 27.81 10.49 6.71
CA PHE A 173 27.32 11.69 7.40
C PHE A 173 27.87 11.83 8.82
N ILE A 174 28.01 10.72 9.57
CA ILE A 174 28.63 10.72 10.90
C ILE A 174 30.12 11.10 10.79
N PHE A 175 30.87 10.49 9.86
CA PHE A 175 32.26 10.81 9.61
C PHE A 175 32.45 12.26 9.20
N ILE A 176 31.62 12.81 8.31
CA ILE A 176 31.68 14.22 7.91
C ILE A 176 31.40 15.13 9.10
N ARG A 177 30.36 14.85 9.91
CA ARG A 177 30.05 15.64 11.12
C ARG A 177 31.18 15.59 12.15
N VAL A 178 31.74 14.42 12.42
CA VAL A 178 32.88 14.27 13.36
C VAL A 178 34.10 15.01 12.84
N THR A 179 34.39 14.92 11.54
CA THR A 179 35.51 15.64 10.93
C THR A 179 35.32 17.15 11.05
N LEU A 180 34.14 17.69 10.72
CA LEU A 180 33.85 19.12 10.89
C LEU A 180 33.98 19.59 12.35
N ILE A 181 33.54 18.79 13.32
CA ILE A 181 33.68 19.11 14.76
C ILE A 181 35.14 19.11 15.22
N LEU A 182 36.02 18.32 14.57
CA LEU A 182 37.46 18.29 14.90
C LEU A 182 38.26 19.41 14.21
N TYR A 183 37.68 20.07 13.21
CA TYR A 183 38.30 21.19 12.47
C TYR A 183 37.76 22.56 12.91
N PHE A 184 36.91 22.61 13.94
CA PHE A 184 36.49 23.81 14.67
C PHE A 184 36.85 23.68 16.15
#